data_AF-A0AAV1VHF2-F1
#
_entry.id   AF-A0AAV1VHF2-F1
#
_cell.length_a   1.000
_cell.length_b   1.000
_cell.length_c   1.000
_cell.angle_alpha   90.00
_cell.angle_beta   90.00
_cell.angle_gamma   90.00
#
_symmetry.space_group_name_H-M   'P 1'
#
loop_
_entity.id
_entity.type
_entity.pdbx_description
1 polymer ?
#
loop_
_entity_poly.entity_id
_entity_poly.type
_entity_poly.pdbx_seq_one_letter_code
_entity_poly.pdbx_strand_id
1 'polypeptide(L)' 'MPTAHINRFAGTNFHTWKFEMQMVLEEGDLWDVVSGEVKLEHCVSTLGQ' A
#
# COMPACT_ATOMS: atom_id res chain seq x y z
N MET A 1 -23.05 2.71 -14.95
CA MET A 1 -21.72 2.51 -14.36
C MET A 1 -21.63 3.41 -13.14
N PRO A 2 -21.64 2.90 -11.90
CA PRO A 2 -21.52 3.76 -10.73
C PRO A 2 -20.06 4.18 -10.61
N THR A 3 -19.80 5.47 -10.77
CA THR A 3 -18.48 6.06 -10.53
C THR A 3 -18.17 5.91 -9.05
N ALA A 4 -17.14 5.14 -8.71
CA ALA A 4 -16.70 4.98 -7.32
C ALA A 4 -16.36 6.36 -6.75
N HIS A 5 -17.20 6.84 -5.83
CA HIS A 5 -17.06 8.17 -5.25
C HIS A 5 -16.01 8.09 -4.14
N ILE A 6 -14.74 8.28 -4.49
CA ILE A 6 -13.67 8.34 -3.50
C ILE A 6 -13.82 9.67 -2.75
N ASN A 7 -14.28 9.60 -1.50
CA ASN A 7 -14.40 10.76 -0.63
C ASN A 7 -13.00 11.38 -0.44
N ARG A 8 -12.78 12.54 -1.05
CA ARG A 8 -11.52 13.29 -0.92
C ARG A 8 -11.50 13.99 0.43
N PHE A 9 -10.75 13.44 1.38
CA PHE A 9 -10.62 14.04 2.71
C PHE A 9 -9.89 15.40 2.65
N ALA A 10 -10.45 16.41 3.31
CA ALA A 10 -9.92 17.77 3.36
C ALA A 10 -8.69 17.85 4.29
N GLY A 11 -7.52 17.51 3.77
CA GLY A 11 -6.23 18.09 4.16
C GLY A 11 -5.64 17.84 5.56
N THR A 12 -6.33 17.26 6.53
CA THR A 12 -5.76 16.99 7.88
C THR A 12 -5.57 15.51 8.18
N ASN A 13 -6.22 14.63 7.42
CA ASN A 13 -6.21 13.19 7.67
C ASN A 13 -5.05 12.46 7.01
N PHE A 14 -4.08 13.14 6.39
CA PHE A 14 -2.97 12.42 5.74
C PHE A 14 -2.17 11.58 6.74
N HIS A 15 -1.92 12.11 7.94
CA HIS A 15 -1.19 11.38 8.96
C HIS A 15 -1.98 10.17 9.48
N THR A 16 -3.27 10.38 9.79
CA THR A 16 -4.18 9.30 10.20
C THR A 16 -4.32 8.24 9.11
N TRP A 17 -4.58 8.66 7.86
CA TRP A 17 -4.66 7.75 6.71
C TRP A 17 -3.37 6.99 6.50
N LYS A 18 -2.22 7.64 6.62
CA LYS A 18 -0.92 6.98 6.50
C LYS A 18 -0.74 5.92 7.58
N PHE A 19 -1.08 6.23 8.83
CA PHE A 19 -0.99 5.29 9.95
C PHE A 19 -1.93 4.08 9.76
N GLU A 20 -3.19 4.33 9.42
CA GLU A 20 -4.18 3.27 9.16
C GLU A 20 -3.74 2.38 7.99
N MET A 21 -3.27 2.98 6.88
CA MET A 21 -2.78 2.21 5.73
C MET A 21 -1.49 1.46 6.04
N GLN A 22 -0.59 2.03 6.85
CA GLN A 22 0.60 1.33 7.28
C GLN A 22 0.22 0.05 8.05
N MET A 23 -0.70 0.13 9.02
CA MET A 23 -1.13 -1.06 9.77
C MET A 23 -1.75 -2.14 8.88
N VAL A 24 -2.64 -1.75 7.96
CA VAL A 24 -3.27 -2.69 7.02
C VAL A 24 -2.25 -3.38 6.11
N LEU A 25 -1.22 -2.64 5.67
CA LEU A 25 -0.17 -3.17 4.81
C LEU A 25 0.86 -4.00 5.59
N GLU A 26 1.13 -3.67 6.84
CA GLU A 26 1.97 -4.48 7.74
C GLU A 26 1.29 -5.81 8.07
N GLU A 27 -0.02 -5.82 8.38
CA GLU A 27 -0.79 -7.05 8.61
C GLU A 27 -0.78 -7.99 7.39
N GLY A 28 -0.70 -7.42 6.18
CA GLY A 28 -0.62 -8.16 4.93
C GLY A 28 0.79 -8.51 4.46
N ASP A 29 1.85 -8.21 5.22
CA ASP A 29 3.27 -8.33 4.79
C ASP A 29 3.58 -7.60 3.46
N LEU A 30 2.87 -6.50 3.17
CA LEU A 30 3.00 -5.71 1.94
C LEU A 30 3.67 -4.36 2.13
N TRP A 31 3.84 -3.91 3.39
CA TRP A 31 4.38 -2.59 3.69
C TRP A 31 5.74 -2.35 3.04
N ASP A 32 6.67 -3.30 3.15
CA ASP A 32 8.03 -3.15 2.63
C ASP A 32 8.08 -3.02 1.10
N VAL A 33 7.12 -3.63 0.40
CA VAL A 33 6.97 -3.51 -1.06
C VAL A 33 6.46 -2.13 -1.44
N VAL A 34 5.45 -1.62 -0.72
CA VAL A 34 4.81 -0.32 -1.01
C VAL A 34 5.69 0.84 -0.56
N SER A 35 6.43 0.68 0.54
CA SER A 35 7.41 1.64 1.04
C SER A 35 8.67 1.71 0.18
N GLY A 36 8.89 0.71 -0.68
CA GLY A 36 10.08 0.56 -1.52
C GLY A 36 11.32 0.09 -0.76
N GLU A 37 11.15 -0.38 0.48
CA GLU A 37 12.22 -0.95 1.29
C GLU A 37 12.64 -2.33 0.75
N VAL A 38 11.69 -3.12 0.25
CA VAL A 38 11.96 -4.26 -0.64
C VAL A 38 12.21 -3.73 -2.03
N LYS A 39 13.49 -3.74 -2.44
CA LYS A 39 13.85 -3.49 -3.82
C LYS A 39 13.32 -4.62 -4.70
N LEU A 40 12.67 -4.25 -5.81
CA LEU A 40 12.09 -5.16 -6.81
C LEU A 40 13.07 -6.24 -7.31
N GLU A 41 14.38 -5.99 -7.21
CA GLU A 41 15.45 -6.96 -7.50
C GLU A 41 15.45 -8.22 -6.61
N HIS A 42 14.75 -8.22 -5.48
CA HIS A 42 14.51 -9.42 -4.65
C HIS A 42 13.19 -10.14 -4.96
N CYS A 43 12.28 -9.50 -5.72
CA CYS A 43 11.08 -10.12 -6.24
C CYS A 43 11.42 -10.92 -7.51
N VAL A 44 12.38 -11.83 -7.43
CA VAL A 44 12.55 -12.86 -8.46
C VAL A 44 11.35 -13.78 -8.32
N SER A 45 10.32 -13.55 -9.12
CA SER A 45 9.30 -14.56 -9.36
C SER A 45 10.04 -15.83 -9.76
N THR A 46 10.05 -16.81 -8.87
CA THR A 46 10.19 -18.22 -9.26
C THR A 46 8.93 -18.60 -10.03
N LEU A 47 8.70 -17.93 -11.17
CA LEU A 47 7.87 -18.46 -12.22
C LEU A 47 8.73 -19.56 -12.84
N GLY A 48 8.57 -20.75 -12.28
CA GLY A 48 9.31 -21.95 -12.67
C GLY A 48 9.26 -22.17 -14.18
N GLN A 49 10.45 -22.55 -14.68
CA GLN A 49 10.75 -23.45 -15.79
C GLN A 49 9.60 -23.94 -16.66
#